data_AF-A0A924GL02-F1
#
_entry.id   AF-A0A924GL02-F1
#
_cell.length_a   1.000
_cell.length_b   1.000
_cell.length_c   1.000
_cell.angle_alpha   90.00
_cell.angle_beta   90.00
_cell.angle_gamma   90.00
#
_symmetry.space_group_name_H-M   'P 1'
#
loop_
_entity.id
_entity.type
_entity.pdbx_description
1 polymer ?
#
loop_
_entity_poly.entity_id
_entity_poly.type
_entity_poly.pdbx_seq_one_letter_code
_entity_poly.pdbx_strand_id
1 'polypeptide(L)'
;MKPLIVIGAGLAGWTTVREFRKLDTNTPVMMITADSGDFYAKPSLSNAFAQGKAPAALVNMPAAKMVETLNITLMQRARVNAIHPLSQTVSTSQGDFEYSQLVLATGAQPIRVPLEGNAASRVLSVNSLDDFAAFHSQLSPGAHVLIMGAGLIGCEFANDLAGAGYQVSVVDPSTRPLAALLPQAAGEELQQSLSGLNVNWHFASTVKSVDQTTPGTGHLQVLLSDGRVLLADHVLSAIGLRADMALASAAGLACERGIVVDTALLTSSARVYALGDCAQYASAGARTLPYVMPIMSAARALAATLTGNRTELVFPLMPVTIKTPALPVVVAAPAPGLAGQWQSSEAGVWQFADDEGHQRGFVLTGKLTSKRAEQSKLVIL
;
A
#
# COMPACT_ATOMS: atom_id res chain seq x y z
N MET A 1 33.80 5.95 9.31
CA MET A 1 32.62 6.84 9.40
C MET A 1 31.40 5.95 9.61
N LYS A 2 30.50 6.26 10.56
CA LYS A 2 29.28 5.46 10.77
C LYS A 2 28.35 5.59 9.55
N PRO A 3 27.75 4.50 9.03
CA PRO A 3 26.93 4.54 7.83
C PRO A 3 25.60 5.25 8.06
N LEU A 4 25.00 5.73 6.97
CA LEU A 4 23.55 5.92 6.90
C LEU A 4 22.90 4.52 6.90
N ILE A 5 22.00 4.25 7.84
CA ILE A 5 21.21 3.01 7.86
C ILE A 5 19.80 3.27 7.34
N VAL A 6 19.33 2.43 6.42
CA VAL A 6 17.94 2.43 5.92
C VAL A 6 17.29 1.09 6.28
N ILE A 7 16.17 1.12 6.99
CA ILE A 7 15.39 -0.07 7.35
C ILE A 7 14.23 -0.23 6.37
N GLY A 8 14.28 -1.28 5.56
CA GLY A 8 13.28 -1.64 4.55
C GLY A 8 13.78 -1.41 3.12
N ALA A 9 13.76 -2.48 2.31
CA ALA A 9 14.15 -2.47 0.90
C ALA A 9 12.93 -2.37 -0.06
N GLY A 10 11.84 -1.75 0.39
CA GLY A 10 10.72 -1.40 -0.47
C GLY A 10 11.03 -0.18 -1.36
N LEU A 11 10.01 0.30 -2.09
CA LEU A 11 10.13 1.47 -2.97
C LEU A 11 10.66 2.70 -2.23
N ALA A 12 10.23 2.91 -0.98
CA ALA A 12 10.67 3.99 -0.11
C ALA A 12 12.18 3.94 0.19
N GLY A 13 12.69 2.79 0.63
CA GLY A 13 14.11 2.60 0.92
C GLY A 13 14.97 2.75 -0.33
N TRP A 14 14.65 1.99 -1.38
CA TRP A 14 15.41 2.03 -2.63
C TRP A 14 15.41 3.42 -3.29
N THR A 15 14.29 4.13 -3.27
CA THR A 15 14.22 5.48 -3.85
C THR A 15 14.99 6.48 -3.00
N THR A 16 14.95 6.38 -1.66
CA THR A 16 15.78 7.22 -0.77
C THR A 16 17.26 7.04 -1.08
N VAL A 17 17.74 5.80 -1.19
CA VAL A 17 19.15 5.53 -1.52
C VAL A 17 19.50 6.05 -2.92
N ARG A 18 18.64 5.86 -3.91
CA ARG A 18 18.85 6.36 -5.28
C ARG A 18 18.96 7.89 -5.32
N GLU A 19 18.06 8.61 -4.66
CA GLU A 19 18.09 10.07 -4.61
C GLU A 19 19.29 10.56 -3.79
N PHE A 20 19.62 9.90 -2.68
CA PHE A 20 20.81 10.20 -1.87
C PHE A 20 22.10 10.05 -2.70
N ARG A 21 22.23 8.98 -3.49
CA ARG A 21 23.41 8.73 -4.33
C ARG A 21 23.60 9.72 -5.48
N LYS A 22 22.57 10.52 -5.83
CA LYS A 22 22.75 11.65 -6.76
C LYS A 22 23.48 12.83 -6.11
N LEU A 23 23.46 12.90 -4.78
CA LEU A 23 24.00 14.02 -3.99
C LEU A 23 25.28 13.64 -3.23
N ASP A 24 25.41 12.37 -2.82
CA ASP A 24 26.56 11.85 -2.08
C ASP A 24 26.92 10.42 -2.52
N THR A 25 28.10 10.28 -3.14
CA THR A 25 28.62 9.00 -3.65
C THR A 25 29.56 8.27 -2.67
N ASN A 26 29.92 8.90 -1.55
CA ASN A 26 31.04 8.48 -0.69
C ASN A 26 30.57 7.95 0.66
N THR A 27 29.53 8.54 1.26
CA THR A 27 29.07 8.12 2.58
C THR A 27 28.64 6.65 2.54
N PRO A 28 29.15 5.80 3.47
CA PRO A 28 28.71 4.41 3.56
C PRO A 28 27.22 4.33 3.83
N VAL A 29 26.51 3.48 3.07
CA VAL A 29 25.08 3.22 3.25
C VAL A 29 24.89 1.73 3.51
N MET A 30 24.16 1.41 4.56
CA MET A 30 23.71 0.05 4.85
C MET A 30 22.19 0.01 4.80
N MET A 31 21.63 -0.91 4.01
CA MET A 31 20.20 -1.17 4.00
C MET A 31 19.92 -2.54 4.61
N ILE A 32 18.89 -2.61 5.45
CA ILE A 32 18.51 -3.83 6.19
C ILE A 32 17.08 -4.18 5.82
N THR A 33 16.84 -5.41 5.39
CA THR A 33 15.49 -5.86 4.98
C THR A 33 15.24 -7.30 5.39
N ALA A 34 13.98 -7.60 5.71
CA ALA A 34 13.54 -8.94 6.10
C ALA A 34 13.32 -9.88 4.90
N ASP A 35 13.20 -9.34 3.69
CA ASP A 35 13.00 -10.08 2.44
C ASP A 35 14.32 -10.23 1.63
N SER A 36 14.23 -10.61 0.36
CA SER A 36 15.40 -10.70 -0.54
C SER A 36 16.01 -9.33 -0.87
N GLY A 37 15.28 -8.24 -0.66
CA GLY A 37 15.67 -6.91 -1.11
C GLY A 37 15.59 -6.68 -2.61
N ASP A 38 14.99 -7.60 -3.38
CA ASP A 38 14.79 -7.38 -4.81
C ASP A 38 13.94 -6.14 -5.06
N PHE A 39 14.27 -5.39 -6.10
CA PHE A 39 13.51 -4.22 -6.47
C PHE A 39 12.34 -4.63 -7.37
N TYR A 40 11.12 -4.42 -6.88
CA TYR A 40 9.88 -4.62 -7.62
C TYR A 40 8.89 -3.49 -7.32
N ALA A 41 8.01 -3.20 -8.28
CA ALA A 41 6.91 -2.28 -8.07
C ALA A 41 5.74 -2.97 -7.35
N LYS A 42 5.65 -2.91 -6.02
CA LYS A 42 4.54 -3.49 -5.23
C LYS A 42 3.12 -3.28 -5.79
N PRO A 43 2.77 -2.13 -6.42
CA PRO A 43 1.47 -2.01 -7.07
C PRO A 43 1.19 -3.05 -8.18
N SER A 44 2.19 -3.71 -8.75
CA SER A 44 2.01 -4.76 -9.77
C SER A 44 1.46 -6.08 -9.21
N LEU A 45 1.47 -6.28 -7.88
CA LEU A 45 0.98 -7.52 -7.27
C LEU A 45 -0.52 -7.74 -7.51
N SER A 46 -1.30 -6.67 -7.70
CA SER A 46 -2.75 -6.70 -7.88
C SER A 46 -3.20 -6.59 -9.34
N ASN A 47 -2.30 -6.80 -10.30
CA ASN A 47 -2.64 -6.87 -11.74
C ASN A 47 -1.83 -7.94 -12.50
N ALA A 48 -1.24 -8.88 -11.76
CA ALA A 48 -0.29 -9.86 -12.28
C ALA A 48 -0.98 -11.08 -12.89
N PHE A 49 -2.13 -11.50 -12.37
CA PHE A 49 -2.83 -12.70 -12.84
C PHE A 49 -3.37 -12.51 -14.26
N ALA A 50 -4.05 -11.40 -14.54
CA ALA A 50 -4.56 -11.09 -15.86
C ALA A 50 -3.44 -10.88 -16.90
N GLN A 51 -2.22 -10.60 -16.44
CA GLN A 51 -1.01 -10.52 -17.29
C GLN A 51 -0.28 -11.86 -17.43
N GLY A 52 -0.72 -12.93 -16.76
CA GLY A 52 -0.03 -14.22 -16.74
C GLY A 52 1.38 -14.15 -16.15
N LYS A 53 1.65 -13.18 -15.25
CA LYS A 53 2.98 -12.98 -14.68
C LYS A 53 3.16 -13.75 -13.39
N ALA A 54 4.10 -14.70 -13.40
CA ALA A 54 4.59 -15.34 -12.20
C ALA A 54 5.33 -14.35 -11.28
N PRO A 55 5.42 -14.60 -9.96
CA PRO A 55 6.09 -13.72 -9.00
C PRO A 55 7.50 -13.28 -9.42
N ALA A 56 8.33 -14.21 -9.91
CA ALA A 56 9.69 -13.91 -10.36
C ALA A 56 9.74 -12.88 -11.51
N ALA A 57 8.71 -12.84 -12.37
CA ALA A 57 8.61 -11.89 -13.48
C ALA A 57 8.20 -10.47 -13.02
N LEU A 58 7.83 -10.29 -11.74
CA LEU A 58 7.55 -8.98 -11.16
C LEU A 58 8.80 -8.29 -10.62
N VAL A 59 9.93 -9.00 -10.50
CA VAL A 59 11.21 -8.41 -10.11
C VAL A 59 11.73 -7.52 -11.25
N ASN A 60 11.79 -6.21 -11.00
CA ASN A 60 12.33 -5.24 -11.95
C ASN A 60 13.87 -5.31 -11.98
N MET A 61 14.50 -5.45 -10.82
CA MET A 61 15.96 -5.55 -10.71
C MET A 61 16.35 -6.40 -9.50
N PRO A 62 17.21 -7.42 -9.68
CA PRO A 62 17.72 -8.20 -8.56
C PRO A 62 18.49 -7.34 -7.55
N ALA A 63 18.40 -7.69 -6.27
CA ALA A 63 19.03 -6.99 -5.16
C ALA A 63 20.55 -6.80 -5.37
N ALA A 64 21.25 -7.83 -5.88
CA ALA A 64 22.68 -7.78 -6.17
C ALA A 64 23.04 -6.67 -7.16
N LYS A 65 22.23 -6.47 -8.20
CA LYS A 65 22.44 -5.42 -9.20
C LYS A 65 22.13 -4.03 -8.63
N MET A 66 21.12 -3.91 -7.76
CA MET A 66 20.85 -2.67 -7.04
C MET A 66 22.02 -2.28 -6.12
N VAL A 67 22.58 -3.25 -5.40
CA VAL A 67 23.75 -3.10 -4.52
C VAL A 67 24.97 -2.60 -5.30
N GLU A 68 25.30 -3.26 -6.41
CA GLU A 68 26.41 -2.87 -7.28
C GLU A 68 26.22 -1.45 -7.82
N THR A 69 25.04 -1.15 -8.36
CA THR A 69 24.72 0.15 -8.98
C THR A 69 24.79 1.31 -7.99
N LEU A 70 24.38 1.08 -6.74
CA LEU A 70 24.25 2.13 -5.72
C LEU A 70 25.41 2.17 -4.73
N ASN A 71 26.37 1.24 -4.84
CA ASN A 71 27.51 1.11 -3.93
C ASN A 71 27.08 1.16 -2.45
N ILE A 72 26.25 0.19 -2.05
CA ILE A 72 25.75 0.07 -0.67
C ILE A 72 26.00 -1.33 -0.10
N THR A 73 25.93 -1.48 1.21
CA THR A 73 25.80 -2.80 1.85
C THR A 73 24.32 -3.13 2.00
N LEU A 74 23.91 -4.33 1.58
CA LEU A 74 22.55 -4.83 1.80
C LEU A 74 22.58 -6.06 2.71
N MET A 75 21.89 -5.95 3.83
CA MET A 75 21.65 -7.05 4.75
C MET A 75 20.26 -7.63 4.48
N GLN A 76 20.23 -8.67 3.64
CA GLN A 76 19.02 -9.37 3.25
C GLN A 76 18.60 -10.36 4.32
N ARG A 77 17.30 -10.68 4.36
CA ARG A 77 16.70 -11.64 5.31
C ARG A 77 17.15 -11.41 6.75
N ALA A 78 17.31 -10.14 7.11
CA ALA A 78 17.68 -9.68 8.44
C ALA A 78 16.55 -8.87 9.04
N ARG A 79 16.15 -9.23 10.24
CA ARG A 79 15.13 -8.50 10.99
C ARG A 79 15.82 -7.50 11.91
N VAL A 80 15.44 -6.24 11.84
CA VAL A 80 15.73 -5.28 12.91
C VAL A 80 14.77 -5.57 14.06
N ASN A 81 15.31 -5.78 15.25
CA ASN A 81 14.57 -6.15 16.45
C ASN A 81 14.41 -4.97 17.40
N ALA A 82 15.37 -4.04 17.42
CA ALA A 82 15.31 -2.84 18.25
C ALA A 82 16.08 -1.68 17.62
N ILE A 83 15.68 -0.46 17.97
CA ILE A 83 16.39 0.79 17.66
C ILE A 83 16.77 1.42 19.00
N HIS A 84 18.01 1.87 19.13
CA HIS A 84 18.54 2.54 20.32
C HIS A 84 18.96 3.97 19.94
N PRO A 85 18.05 4.96 20.02
CA PRO A 85 18.32 6.31 19.51
C PRO A 85 19.45 7.04 20.23
N LEU A 86 19.60 6.83 21.55
CA LEU A 86 20.63 7.48 22.36
C LEU A 86 22.04 7.01 21.99
N SER A 87 22.24 5.71 21.76
CA SER A 87 23.53 5.14 21.34
C SER A 87 23.74 5.14 19.83
N GLN A 88 22.72 5.55 19.06
CA GLN A 88 22.70 5.51 17.60
C GLN A 88 23.02 4.11 17.05
N THR A 89 22.32 3.11 17.56
CA THR A 89 22.51 1.69 17.20
C THR A 89 21.19 1.05 16.80
N VAL A 90 21.24 0.08 15.89
CA VAL A 90 20.12 -0.84 15.61
C VAL A 90 20.56 -2.26 15.96
N SER A 91 19.69 -3.01 16.63
CA SER A 91 19.91 -4.42 16.92
C SER A 91 19.16 -5.27 15.92
N THR A 92 19.86 -6.24 15.32
CA THR A 92 19.30 -7.11 14.27
C THR A 92 19.45 -8.58 14.62
N SER A 93 18.82 -9.44 13.83
CA SER A 93 19.07 -10.89 13.89
C SER A 93 20.50 -11.31 13.52
N GLN A 94 21.33 -10.39 13.01
CA GLN A 94 22.71 -10.65 12.58
C GLN A 94 23.74 -9.80 13.34
N GLY A 95 23.34 -9.13 14.42
CA GLY A 95 24.21 -8.30 15.26
C GLY A 95 23.76 -6.85 15.38
N ASP A 96 24.57 -6.05 16.07
CA ASP A 96 24.33 -4.64 16.34
C ASP A 96 25.13 -3.76 15.39
N PHE A 97 24.51 -2.70 14.88
CA PHE A 97 25.12 -1.79 13.92
C PHE A 97 24.90 -0.34 14.33
N GLU A 98 25.98 0.42 14.41
CA GLU A 98 25.91 1.86 14.65
C GLU A 98 25.56 2.62 13.36
N TYR A 99 24.87 3.76 13.50
CA TYR A 99 24.54 4.64 12.39
C TYR A 99 24.93 6.10 12.66
N SER A 100 25.16 6.86 11.60
CA SER A 100 25.25 8.33 11.66
C SER A 100 23.87 8.99 11.50
N GLN A 101 23.01 8.38 10.68
CA GLN A 101 21.60 8.71 10.45
C GLN A 101 20.82 7.42 10.20
N LEU A 102 19.55 7.40 10.59
CA LEU A 102 18.65 6.25 10.44
C LEU A 102 17.39 6.66 9.66
N VAL A 103 17.02 5.87 8.65
CA VAL A 103 15.78 6.04 7.89
C VAL A 103 14.88 4.83 8.08
N LEU A 104 13.67 5.08 8.59
CA LEU A 104 12.60 4.08 8.72
C LEU A 104 11.75 4.09 7.45
N ALA A 105 11.85 3.02 6.67
CA ALA A 105 11.06 2.76 5.47
C ALA A 105 10.33 1.42 5.61
N THR A 106 9.80 1.15 6.80
CA THR A 106 9.22 -0.14 7.24
C THR A 106 7.87 -0.46 6.58
N GLY A 107 7.26 0.51 5.90
CA GLY A 107 6.02 0.31 5.17
C GLY A 107 4.79 0.14 6.08
N ALA A 108 3.89 -0.73 5.67
CA ALA A 108 2.62 -0.99 6.35
C ALA A 108 2.31 -2.48 6.37
N GLN A 109 1.49 -2.90 7.34
CA GLN A 109 1.05 -4.28 7.54
C GLN A 109 -0.44 -4.43 7.21
N PRO A 110 -0.87 -5.61 6.69
CA PRO A 110 -2.29 -5.93 6.56
C PRO A 110 -3.05 -5.77 7.88
N ILE A 111 -4.23 -5.14 7.81
CA ILE A 111 -5.17 -5.12 8.92
C ILE A 111 -5.68 -6.55 9.13
N ARG A 112 -5.44 -7.09 10.32
CA ARG A 112 -5.97 -8.39 10.75
C ARG A 112 -7.23 -8.17 11.56
N VAL A 113 -8.28 -8.89 11.23
CA VAL A 113 -9.53 -8.96 12.01
C VAL A 113 -9.61 -10.32 12.71
N PRO A 114 -10.15 -10.40 13.94
CA PRO A 114 -10.44 -11.68 14.56
C PRO A 114 -11.43 -12.47 13.70
N LEU A 115 -11.12 -13.74 13.44
CA LEU A 115 -11.97 -14.66 12.70
C LEU A 115 -12.12 -15.95 13.49
N GLU A 116 -13.34 -16.46 13.53
CA GLU A 116 -13.67 -17.77 14.10
C GLU A 116 -13.43 -18.88 13.08
N GLY A 117 -13.60 -20.13 13.51
CA GLY A 117 -13.57 -21.31 12.65
C GLY A 117 -12.22 -22.00 12.57
N ASN A 118 -12.25 -23.29 12.23
CA ASN A 118 -11.09 -24.16 12.26
C ASN A 118 -10.07 -23.91 11.12
N ALA A 119 -10.42 -23.05 10.16
CA ALA A 119 -9.60 -22.68 9.02
C ALA A 119 -9.29 -21.18 8.95
N ALA A 120 -9.52 -20.42 10.03
CA ALA A 120 -9.20 -18.98 10.09
C ALA A 120 -7.74 -18.66 9.73
N SER A 121 -6.80 -19.56 10.06
CA SER A 121 -5.37 -19.42 9.71
C SER A 121 -5.06 -19.59 8.21
N ARG A 122 -6.02 -20.10 7.41
CA ARG A 122 -5.90 -20.21 5.95
C ARG A 122 -6.26 -18.92 5.21
N VAL A 123 -6.69 -17.88 5.92
CA VAL A 123 -6.90 -16.55 5.33
C VAL A 123 -5.54 -15.92 5.01
N LEU A 124 -5.33 -15.61 3.74
CA LEU A 124 -4.09 -15.05 3.22
C LEU A 124 -4.20 -13.54 3.08
N SER A 125 -3.06 -12.85 3.01
CA SER A 125 -2.98 -11.42 2.68
C SER A 125 -1.78 -11.21 1.77
N VAL A 126 -1.91 -10.37 0.75
CA VAL A 126 -0.80 -10.06 -0.16
C VAL A 126 -0.31 -8.64 0.09
N ASN A 127 0.88 -8.51 0.68
CA ASN A 127 1.50 -7.22 1.00
C ASN A 127 2.98 -7.13 0.59
N SER A 128 3.56 -8.24 0.15
CA SER A 128 4.93 -8.38 -0.33
C SER A 128 4.98 -9.33 -1.52
N LEU A 129 6.13 -9.37 -2.21
CA LEU A 129 6.37 -10.34 -3.28
C LEU A 129 6.33 -11.79 -2.76
N ASP A 130 6.82 -12.03 -1.54
CA ASP A 130 6.78 -13.34 -0.90
C ASP A 130 5.32 -13.76 -0.60
N ASP A 131 4.50 -12.85 -0.10
CA ASP A 131 3.07 -13.12 0.11
C ASP A 131 2.36 -13.43 -1.21
N PHE A 132 2.67 -12.66 -2.27
CA PHE A 132 2.13 -12.90 -3.60
C PHE A 132 2.56 -14.26 -4.15
N ALA A 133 3.82 -14.65 -3.96
CA ALA A 133 4.32 -15.96 -4.36
C ALA A 133 3.62 -17.11 -3.61
N ALA A 134 3.38 -16.92 -2.31
CA ALA A 134 2.64 -17.88 -1.50
C ALA A 134 1.16 -17.98 -1.91
N PHE A 135 0.51 -16.87 -2.26
CA PHE A 135 -0.86 -16.86 -2.75
C PHE A 135 -0.97 -17.48 -4.16
N HIS A 136 -0.10 -17.04 -5.08
CA HIS A 136 -0.07 -17.52 -6.46
C HIS A 136 0.20 -19.03 -6.56
N SER A 137 1.06 -19.60 -5.71
CA SER A 137 1.38 -21.04 -5.76
C SER A 137 0.24 -21.94 -5.27
N GLN A 138 -0.74 -21.38 -4.56
CA GLN A 138 -1.89 -22.12 -4.03
C GLN A 138 -3.09 -22.15 -4.98
N LEU A 139 -3.16 -21.24 -5.94
CA LEU A 139 -4.30 -21.09 -6.84
C LEU A 139 -4.24 -22.11 -7.99
N SER A 140 -5.26 -22.95 -8.10
CA SER A 140 -5.53 -23.75 -9.28
C SER A 140 -6.38 -22.97 -10.29
N PRO A 141 -6.23 -23.22 -11.61
CA PRO A 141 -7.06 -22.56 -12.62
C PRO A 141 -8.56 -22.73 -12.34
N GLY A 142 -9.30 -21.63 -12.34
CA GLY A 142 -10.75 -21.62 -12.11
C GLY A 142 -11.18 -21.69 -10.63
N ALA A 143 -10.23 -21.69 -9.68
CA ALA A 143 -10.53 -21.65 -8.25
C ALA A 143 -11.41 -20.45 -7.86
N HIS A 144 -12.18 -20.62 -6.79
CA HIS A 144 -13.00 -19.57 -6.20
C HIS A 144 -12.26 -18.85 -5.09
N VAL A 145 -12.02 -17.56 -5.29
CA VAL A 145 -11.39 -16.67 -4.30
C VAL A 145 -12.45 -15.77 -3.68
N LEU A 146 -12.62 -15.86 -2.36
CA LEU A 146 -13.35 -14.88 -1.58
C LEU A 146 -12.40 -13.78 -1.11
N ILE A 147 -12.68 -12.54 -1.45
CA ILE A 147 -11.92 -11.36 -1.05
C ILE A 147 -12.66 -10.67 0.08
N MET A 148 -11.97 -10.43 1.20
CA MET A 148 -12.46 -9.59 2.29
C MET A 148 -12.00 -8.16 2.05
N GLY A 149 -12.94 -7.24 1.85
CA GLY A 149 -12.68 -5.82 1.61
C GLY A 149 -12.90 -5.42 0.15
N ALA A 150 -13.75 -4.40 -0.06
CA ALA A 150 -14.02 -3.75 -1.33
C ALA A 150 -13.33 -2.38 -1.42
N GLY A 151 -12.18 -2.23 -0.74
CA GLY A 151 -11.28 -1.09 -0.88
C GLY A 151 -10.42 -1.17 -2.14
N LEU A 152 -9.48 -0.24 -2.30
CA LEU A 152 -8.61 -0.13 -3.50
C LEU A 152 -7.99 -1.47 -3.88
N ILE A 153 -7.29 -2.10 -2.92
CA ILE A 153 -6.57 -3.36 -3.16
C ILE A 153 -7.55 -4.49 -3.48
N GLY A 154 -8.67 -4.57 -2.76
CA GLY A 154 -9.69 -5.60 -2.97
C GLY A 154 -10.33 -5.52 -4.36
N CYS A 155 -10.67 -4.32 -4.83
CA CYS A 155 -11.22 -4.12 -6.17
C CYS A 155 -10.20 -4.42 -7.28
N GLU A 156 -8.93 -4.09 -7.08
CA GLU A 156 -7.87 -4.43 -8.04
C GLU A 156 -7.69 -5.95 -8.15
N PHE A 157 -7.58 -6.66 -7.02
CA PHE A 157 -7.52 -8.13 -7.03
C PHE A 157 -8.79 -8.76 -7.59
N ALA A 158 -9.97 -8.22 -7.29
CA ALA A 158 -11.23 -8.71 -7.85
C ALA A 158 -11.22 -8.62 -9.38
N ASN A 159 -10.78 -7.48 -9.93
CA ASN A 159 -10.61 -7.33 -11.38
C ASN A 159 -9.56 -8.30 -11.94
N ASP A 160 -8.41 -8.39 -11.30
CA ASP A 160 -7.26 -9.17 -11.79
C ASP A 160 -7.58 -10.67 -11.83
N LEU A 161 -8.13 -11.20 -10.74
CA LEU A 161 -8.52 -12.61 -10.62
C LEU A 161 -9.68 -12.93 -11.57
N ALA A 162 -10.74 -12.12 -11.60
CA ALA A 162 -11.86 -12.35 -12.50
C ALA A 162 -11.42 -12.29 -13.98
N GLY A 163 -10.56 -11.33 -14.34
CA GLY A 163 -9.97 -11.21 -15.68
C GLY A 163 -9.08 -12.39 -16.08
N ALA A 164 -8.51 -13.11 -15.11
CA ALA A 164 -7.73 -14.33 -15.30
C ALA A 164 -8.57 -15.62 -15.27
N GLY A 165 -9.91 -15.51 -15.13
CA GLY A 165 -10.83 -16.65 -15.18
C GLY A 165 -11.10 -17.33 -13.83
N TYR A 166 -10.70 -16.73 -12.71
CA TYR A 166 -11.08 -17.21 -11.38
C TYR A 166 -12.51 -16.80 -11.03
N GLN A 167 -13.18 -17.59 -10.20
CA GLN A 167 -14.45 -17.16 -9.60
C GLN A 167 -14.14 -16.22 -8.43
N VAL A 168 -14.86 -15.10 -8.32
CA VAL A 168 -14.57 -14.09 -7.31
C VAL A 168 -15.85 -13.72 -6.54
N SER A 169 -15.76 -13.77 -5.21
CA SER A 169 -16.72 -13.14 -4.31
C SER A 169 -16.02 -12.05 -3.51
N VAL A 170 -16.66 -10.91 -3.30
CA VAL A 170 -16.13 -9.83 -2.47
C VAL A 170 -17.10 -9.54 -1.33
N VAL A 171 -16.61 -9.55 -0.10
CA VAL A 171 -17.38 -9.26 1.12
C VAL A 171 -16.88 -7.95 1.72
N ASP A 172 -17.78 -6.99 1.96
CA ASP A 172 -17.41 -5.71 2.57
C ASP A 172 -18.56 -5.15 3.44
N PRO A 173 -18.26 -4.52 4.60
CA PRO A 173 -19.29 -3.91 5.43
C PRO A 173 -19.96 -2.68 4.80
N SER A 174 -19.32 -2.04 3.82
CA SER A 174 -19.89 -0.92 3.07
C SER A 174 -20.98 -1.40 2.11
N THR A 175 -21.73 -0.45 1.56
CA THR A 175 -22.81 -0.73 0.60
C THR A 175 -22.38 -0.73 -0.86
N ARG A 176 -21.12 -0.39 -1.16
CA ARG A 176 -20.56 -0.23 -2.50
C ARG A 176 -19.03 -0.35 -2.49
N PRO A 177 -18.37 -0.65 -3.63
CA PRO A 177 -16.92 -0.66 -3.69
C PRO A 177 -16.35 0.76 -3.56
N LEU A 178 -15.15 0.85 -3.00
CA LEU A 178 -14.39 2.09 -2.83
C LEU A 178 -15.21 3.22 -2.16
N ALA A 179 -16.10 2.87 -1.22
CA ALA A 179 -17.03 3.82 -0.61
C ALA A 179 -16.34 5.03 0.06
N ALA A 180 -15.11 4.86 0.54
CA ALA A 180 -14.30 5.92 1.14
C ALA A 180 -13.58 6.82 0.12
N LEU A 181 -13.51 6.43 -1.15
CA LEU A 181 -12.77 7.15 -2.21
C LEU A 181 -13.69 7.70 -3.30
N LEU A 182 -14.82 7.05 -3.57
CA LEU A 182 -15.67 7.38 -4.70
C LEU A 182 -17.02 7.96 -4.28
N PRO A 183 -17.57 8.93 -5.05
CA PRO A 183 -18.98 9.26 -4.97
C PRO A 183 -19.82 8.02 -5.31
N GLN A 184 -21.07 8.01 -4.82
CA GLN A 184 -21.95 6.84 -4.94
C GLN A 184 -22.07 6.34 -6.39
N ALA A 185 -22.40 7.22 -7.34
CA ALA A 185 -22.58 6.85 -8.73
C ALA A 185 -21.34 6.20 -9.36
N ALA A 186 -20.14 6.73 -9.09
CA ALA A 186 -18.89 6.13 -9.59
C ALA A 186 -18.60 4.76 -8.96
N GLY A 187 -18.99 4.56 -7.69
CA GLY A 187 -18.90 3.25 -7.03
C GLY A 187 -19.87 2.22 -7.64
N GLU A 188 -21.09 2.64 -7.98
CA GLU A 188 -22.09 1.81 -8.65
C GLU A 188 -21.66 1.43 -10.08
N GLU A 189 -21.08 2.36 -10.83
CA GLU A 189 -20.47 2.06 -12.14
C GLU A 189 -19.39 0.98 -12.02
N LEU A 190 -18.47 1.12 -11.05
CA LEU A 190 -17.41 0.15 -10.84
C LEU A 190 -17.97 -1.23 -10.45
N GLN A 191 -18.97 -1.25 -9.56
CA GLN A 191 -19.66 -2.47 -9.15
C GLN A 191 -20.23 -3.19 -10.37
N GLN A 192 -20.95 -2.46 -11.23
CA GLN A 192 -21.56 -3.03 -12.43
C GLN A 192 -20.52 -3.57 -13.41
N SER A 193 -19.45 -2.81 -13.66
CA SER A 193 -18.37 -3.24 -14.56
C SER A 193 -17.66 -4.50 -14.07
N LEU A 194 -17.39 -4.62 -12.76
CA LEU A 194 -16.76 -5.81 -12.19
C LEU A 194 -17.74 -6.99 -12.10
N SER A 195 -19.02 -6.76 -11.85
CA SER A 195 -20.03 -7.82 -11.96
C SER A 195 -20.18 -8.34 -13.39
N GLY A 196 -19.93 -7.51 -14.40
CA GLY A 196 -19.80 -7.95 -15.80
C GLY A 196 -18.63 -8.91 -16.05
N LEU A 197 -17.64 -8.95 -15.14
CA LEU A 197 -16.58 -9.96 -15.11
C LEU A 197 -16.90 -11.15 -14.17
N ASN A 198 -18.15 -11.30 -13.74
CA ASN A 198 -18.60 -12.30 -12.77
C ASN A 198 -18.05 -12.12 -11.34
N VAL A 199 -17.70 -10.90 -10.94
CA VAL A 199 -17.45 -10.59 -9.52
C VAL A 199 -18.77 -10.53 -8.77
N ASN A 200 -18.92 -11.39 -7.76
CA ASN A 200 -20.10 -11.48 -6.91
C ASN A 200 -19.92 -10.65 -5.63
N TRP A 201 -20.83 -9.71 -5.37
CA TRP A 201 -20.72 -8.80 -4.24
C TRP A 201 -21.61 -9.19 -3.05
N HIS A 202 -21.04 -9.11 -1.85
CA HIS A 202 -21.70 -9.38 -0.58
C HIS A 202 -21.48 -8.17 0.35
N PHE A 203 -22.18 -7.09 0.05
CA PHE A 203 -22.15 -5.84 0.82
C PHE A 203 -22.94 -5.91 2.13
N ALA A 204 -22.74 -4.90 2.96
CA ALA A 204 -23.34 -4.78 4.29
C ALA A 204 -23.09 -6.02 5.17
N SER A 205 -21.96 -6.69 4.95
CA SER A 205 -21.62 -7.92 5.65
C SER A 205 -20.10 -8.05 5.86
N THR A 206 -19.71 -8.77 6.91
CA THR A 206 -18.32 -9.16 7.17
C THR A 206 -18.21 -10.67 7.20
N VAL A 207 -16.99 -11.20 7.08
CA VAL A 207 -16.72 -12.62 7.36
C VAL A 207 -16.64 -12.80 8.89
N LYS A 208 -17.35 -13.81 9.42
CA LYS A 208 -17.34 -14.18 10.84
C LYS A 208 -16.43 -15.38 11.10
N SER A 209 -16.65 -16.48 10.37
CA SER A 209 -15.84 -17.70 10.50
C SER A 209 -15.39 -18.22 9.15
N VAL A 210 -14.25 -18.92 9.17
CA VAL A 210 -13.74 -19.70 8.03
C VAL A 210 -13.46 -21.11 8.53
N ASP A 211 -14.17 -22.07 7.95
CA ASP A 211 -14.11 -23.49 8.33
C ASP A 211 -13.78 -24.34 7.10
N GLN A 212 -13.22 -25.53 7.32
CA GLN A 212 -13.12 -26.53 6.26
C GLN A 212 -14.50 -27.18 6.03
N THR A 213 -14.92 -27.34 4.78
CA THR A 213 -16.16 -28.07 4.46
C THR A 213 -16.06 -29.54 4.89
N THR A 214 -14.97 -30.18 4.47
CA THR A 214 -14.59 -31.54 4.86
C THR A 214 -13.07 -31.58 5.06
N PRO A 215 -12.57 -32.20 6.16
CA PRO A 215 -11.13 -32.32 6.40
C PRO A 215 -10.38 -32.87 5.19
N GLY A 216 -9.33 -32.16 4.75
CA GLY A 216 -8.44 -32.60 3.67
C GLY A 216 -8.89 -32.27 2.23
N THR A 217 -10.11 -31.74 2.01
CA THR A 217 -10.58 -31.38 0.66
C THR A 217 -10.01 -30.06 0.13
N GLY A 218 -9.51 -29.20 1.01
CA GLY A 218 -8.99 -27.88 0.66
C GLY A 218 -10.06 -26.80 0.48
N HIS A 219 -11.32 -27.16 0.30
CA HIS A 219 -12.45 -26.21 0.20
C HIS A 219 -12.81 -25.60 1.56
N LEU A 220 -13.26 -24.35 1.51
CA LEU A 220 -13.60 -23.53 2.65
C LEU A 220 -15.10 -23.20 2.65
N GLN A 221 -15.66 -23.20 3.85
CA GLN A 221 -16.97 -22.66 4.16
C GLN A 221 -16.78 -21.35 4.92
N VAL A 222 -17.34 -20.26 4.40
CA VAL A 222 -17.19 -18.91 4.94
C VAL A 222 -18.55 -18.42 5.45
N LEU A 223 -18.68 -18.28 6.77
CA LEU A 223 -19.89 -17.75 7.40
C LEU A 223 -19.83 -16.22 7.42
N LEU A 224 -20.86 -15.59 6.89
CA LEU A 224 -21.02 -14.14 6.87
C LEU A 224 -21.78 -13.62 8.10
N SER A 225 -21.65 -12.32 8.36
CA SER A 225 -22.28 -11.69 9.51
C SER A 225 -23.81 -11.71 9.49
N ASP A 226 -24.38 -11.75 8.30
CA ASP A 226 -25.83 -11.85 8.03
C ASP A 226 -26.36 -13.29 7.99
N GLY A 227 -25.53 -14.29 8.29
CA GLY A 227 -25.90 -15.70 8.33
C GLY A 227 -25.79 -16.44 7.01
N ARG A 228 -25.47 -15.77 5.89
CA ARG A 228 -25.17 -16.46 4.63
C ARG A 228 -23.90 -17.28 4.76
N VAL A 229 -23.85 -18.40 4.05
CA VAL A 229 -22.70 -19.28 3.96
C VAL A 229 -22.23 -19.32 2.51
N LEU A 230 -20.96 -19.00 2.29
CA LEU A 230 -20.33 -19.07 0.97
C LEU A 230 -19.31 -20.21 0.95
N LEU A 231 -19.17 -20.86 -0.19
CA LEU A 231 -18.05 -21.75 -0.46
C LEU A 231 -16.94 -20.94 -1.13
N ALA A 232 -15.68 -21.31 -0.90
CA ALA A 232 -14.52 -20.77 -1.60
C ALA A 232 -13.35 -21.77 -1.51
N ASP A 233 -12.37 -21.66 -2.39
CA ASP A 233 -11.12 -22.43 -2.29
C ASP A 233 -10.08 -21.66 -1.47
N HIS A 234 -10.08 -20.34 -1.61
CA HIS A 234 -9.16 -19.44 -0.92
C HIS A 234 -9.88 -18.19 -0.39
N VAL A 235 -9.38 -17.66 0.71
CA VAL A 235 -9.82 -16.38 1.26
C VAL A 235 -8.64 -15.41 1.27
N LEU A 236 -8.81 -14.27 0.60
CA LEU A 236 -7.83 -13.18 0.53
C LEU A 236 -8.32 -12.00 1.36
N SER A 237 -7.59 -11.65 2.42
CA SER A 237 -7.80 -10.43 3.18
C SER A 237 -7.16 -9.23 2.48
N ALA A 238 -8.02 -8.29 2.06
CA ALA A 238 -7.68 -7.00 1.47
C ALA A 238 -8.41 -5.85 2.20
N ILE A 239 -8.68 -6.01 3.51
CA ILE A 239 -9.47 -5.09 4.34
C ILE A 239 -8.81 -3.72 4.45
N GLY A 240 -7.48 -3.68 4.46
CA GLY A 240 -6.71 -2.44 4.49
C GLY A 240 -5.30 -2.66 5.02
N LEU A 241 -4.52 -1.58 5.05
CA LEU A 241 -3.15 -1.56 5.57
C LEU A 241 -3.06 -0.56 6.72
N ARG A 242 -2.18 -0.84 7.68
CA ARG A 242 -1.81 0.06 8.78
C ARG A 242 -0.31 0.27 8.79
N ALA A 243 0.15 1.50 8.99
CA ALA A 243 1.56 1.84 9.13
C ALA A 243 2.28 0.89 10.11
N ASP A 244 3.46 0.40 9.72
CA ASP A 244 4.30 -0.41 10.60
C ASP A 244 5.13 0.48 11.52
N MET A 245 4.62 0.64 12.75
CA MET A 245 5.20 1.49 13.78
C MET A 245 5.85 0.68 14.91
N ALA A 246 5.92 -0.64 14.82
CA ALA A 246 6.29 -1.49 15.96
C ALA A 246 7.70 -1.14 16.48
N LEU A 247 8.67 -1.02 15.57
CA LEU A 247 10.05 -0.64 15.90
C LEU A 247 10.15 0.78 16.46
N ALA A 248 9.46 1.73 15.82
CA ALA A 248 9.49 3.13 16.23
C ALA A 248 8.87 3.34 17.61
N SER A 249 7.71 2.73 17.86
CA SER A 249 7.02 2.78 19.15
C SER A 249 7.84 2.14 20.26
N ALA A 250 8.46 0.98 20.01
CA ALA A 250 9.31 0.32 20.99
C ALA A 250 10.58 1.13 21.31
N ALA A 251 11.05 1.95 20.36
CA ALA A 251 12.18 2.85 20.53
C ALA A 251 11.80 4.21 21.18
N GLY A 252 10.53 4.40 21.57
CA GLY A 252 10.05 5.64 22.19
C GLY A 252 9.83 6.79 21.21
N LEU A 253 9.74 6.53 19.90
CA LEU A 253 9.41 7.56 18.90
C LEU A 253 7.91 7.87 18.92
N ALA A 254 7.56 9.13 18.66
CA ALA A 254 6.16 9.56 18.54
C ALA A 254 5.45 8.81 17.40
N CYS A 255 4.38 8.10 17.74
CA CYS A 255 3.57 7.31 16.82
C CYS A 255 2.09 7.57 17.10
N GLU A 256 1.29 7.72 16.04
CA GLU A 256 -0.17 7.83 16.13
C GLU A 256 -0.83 6.87 15.12
N ARG A 257 -1.20 7.37 13.93
CA ARG A 257 -1.63 6.55 12.79
C ARG A 257 -0.44 6.06 11.95
N GLY A 258 0.68 6.78 12.03
CA GLY A 258 2.00 6.42 11.51
C GLY A 258 3.09 6.97 12.44
N ILE A 259 4.36 6.75 12.06
CA ILE A 259 5.51 7.38 12.70
C ILE A 259 5.44 8.87 12.40
N VAL A 260 5.31 9.71 13.44
CA VAL A 260 5.12 11.15 13.28
C VAL A 260 6.42 11.78 12.81
N VAL A 261 6.36 12.53 11.70
CA VAL A 261 7.51 13.26 11.16
C VAL A 261 7.18 14.72 10.88
N ASP A 262 8.18 15.58 11.04
CA ASP A 262 8.12 17.00 10.71
C ASP A 262 8.11 17.26 9.19
N THR A 263 8.11 18.53 8.79
CA THR A 263 8.13 18.93 7.37
C THR A 263 9.39 18.52 6.64
N ALA A 264 10.48 18.16 7.34
CA ALA A 264 11.72 17.65 6.76
C ALA A 264 11.92 16.14 7.02
N LEU A 265 10.84 15.42 7.35
CA LEU A 265 10.79 13.97 7.57
C LEU A 265 11.53 13.48 8.82
N LEU A 266 11.92 14.39 9.72
CA LEU A 266 12.56 14.05 10.99
C LEU A 266 11.52 13.58 12.00
N THR A 267 11.83 12.49 12.71
CA THR A 267 11.00 11.97 13.81
C THR A 267 11.20 12.77 15.10
N SER A 268 10.58 12.34 16.20
CA SER A 268 10.84 12.89 17.53
C SER A 268 12.25 12.63 18.08
N SER A 269 13.07 11.83 17.39
CA SER A 269 14.48 11.63 17.73
C SER A 269 15.40 12.25 16.69
N ALA A 270 16.45 12.93 17.18
CA ALA A 270 17.51 13.45 16.33
C ALA A 270 18.11 12.34 15.46
N ARG A 271 18.40 12.68 14.19
CA ARG A 271 19.03 11.81 13.19
C ARG A 271 18.22 10.56 12.80
N VAL A 272 16.96 10.45 13.24
CA VAL A 272 16.04 9.38 12.84
C VAL A 272 14.92 9.98 12.00
N TYR A 273 14.75 9.47 10.79
CA TYR A 273 13.79 9.93 9.79
C TYR A 273 12.83 8.81 9.43
N ALA A 274 11.65 9.12 8.89
CA ALA A 274 10.74 8.11 8.37
C ALA A 274 10.07 8.57 7.08
N LEU A 275 9.80 7.63 6.16
CA LEU A 275 9.05 7.88 4.94
C LEU A 275 8.32 6.63 4.42
N GLY A 276 7.49 6.84 3.40
CA GLY A 276 6.60 5.83 2.83
C GLY A 276 5.39 5.54 3.71
N ASP A 277 4.85 4.33 3.59
CA ASP A 277 3.57 3.95 4.21
C ASP A 277 3.63 3.93 5.75
N CYS A 278 4.82 3.89 6.34
CA CYS A 278 5.00 3.92 7.80
C CYS A 278 4.85 5.32 8.40
N ALA A 279 5.00 6.37 7.59
CA ALA A 279 5.12 7.74 8.07
C ALA A 279 3.78 8.49 8.09
N GLN A 280 3.62 9.34 9.10
CA GLN A 280 2.56 10.30 9.26
C GLN A 280 3.13 11.71 9.09
N TYR A 281 2.77 12.37 7.99
CA TYR A 281 3.44 13.58 7.52
C TYR A 281 2.79 14.85 8.06
N ALA A 282 3.58 15.72 8.72
CA ALA A 282 3.16 17.08 9.04
C ALA A 282 2.73 17.86 7.78
N SER A 283 3.51 17.74 6.69
CA SER A 283 3.24 18.35 5.38
C SER A 283 1.95 17.89 4.69
N ALA A 284 1.25 16.91 5.26
CA ALA A 284 -0.03 16.42 4.78
C ALA A 284 -1.14 16.57 5.83
N GLY A 285 -1.00 17.46 6.82
CA GLY A 285 -2.00 17.63 7.89
C GLY A 285 -2.08 16.40 8.80
N ALA A 286 -0.92 15.88 9.21
CA ALA A 286 -0.80 14.71 10.09
C ALA A 286 -1.46 13.43 9.53
N ARG A 287 -1.36 13.21 8.21
CA ARG A 287 -1.92 12.03 7.52
C ARG A 287 -0.85 11.04 7.10
N THR A 288 -1.23 9.77 7.01
CA THR A 288 -0.49 8.75 6.26
C THR A 288 -0.91 8.82 4.79
N LEU A 289 0.02 8.58 3.88
CA LEU A 289 -0.22 8.61 2.43
C LEU A 289 0.36 7.33 1.78
N PRO A 290 -0.33 6.18 1.88
CA PRO A 290 0.19 4.87 1.48
C PRO A 290 0.13 4.67 -0.05
N TYR A 291 0.82 5.54 -0.79
CA TYR A 291 0.86 5.58 -2.25
C TYR A 291 2.28 5.89 -2.77
N VAL A 292 2.52 5.55 -4.03
CA VAL A 292 3.83 5.72 -4.69
C VAL A 292 4.25 7.19 -4.83
N MET A 293 3.34 8.08 -5.24
CA MET A 293 3.69 9.49 -5.49
C MET A 293 4.20 10.23 -4.23
N PRO A 294 3.59 10.05 -3.04
CA PRO A 294 4.14 10.53 -1.77
C PRO A 294 5.56 10.03 -1.50
N ILE A 295 5.83 8.73 -1.70
CA ILE A 295 7.17 8.15 -1.53
C ILE A 295 8.20 8.87 -2.39
N MET A 296 7.88 9.10 -3.68
CA MET A 296 8.79 9.75 -4.61
C MET A 296 9.13 11.19 -4.19
N SER A 297 8.14 11.92 -3.69
CA SER A 297 8.34 13.31 -3.23
C SER A 297 9.12 13.35 -1.92
N ALA A 298 8.77 12.49 -0.96
CA ALA A 298 9.45 12.38 0.33
C ALA A 298 10.92 11.96 0.16
N ALA A 299 11.21 10.96 -0.68
CA ALA A 299 12.58 10.47 -0.90
C ALA A 299 13.50 11.56 -1.49
N ARG A 300 13.01 12.41 -2.40
CA ARG A 300 13.77 13.54 -2.95
C ARG A 300 14.11 14.59 -1.88
N ALA A 301 13.12 14.98 -1.07
CA ALA A 301 13.33 15.95 0.02
C ALA A 301 14.25 15.37 1.11
N LEU A 302 14.07 14.08 1.44
CA LEU A 302 14.89 13.39 2.43
C LEU A 302 16.35 13.30 1.99
N ALA A 303 16.62 12.97 0.72
CA ALA A 303 17.98 12.87 0.21
C ALA A 303 18.77 14.17 0.44
N ALA A 304 18.19 15.34 0.12
CA ALA A 304 18.81 16.63 0.37
C ALA A 304 19.05 16.90 1.87
N THR A 305 18.07 16.54 2.71
CA THR A 305 18.18 16.65 4.17
C THR A 305 19.28 15.77 4.74
N LEU A 306 19.42 14.54 4.23
CA LEU A 306 20.46 13.60 4.65
C LEU A 306 21.87 14.11 4.30
N THR A 307 22.02 14.87 3.22
CA THR A 307 23.30 15.51 2.83
C THR A 307 23.52 16.89 3.45
N GLY A 308 22.76 17.26 4.50
CA GLY A 308 22.95 18.49 5.25
C GLY A 308 22.16 19.72 4.75
N ASN A 309 21.37 19.58 3.69
CA ASN A 309 20.47 20.62 3.20
C ASN A 309 19.03 20.32 3.65
N ARG A 310 18.66 20.71 4.88
CA ARG A 310 17.31 20.50 5.42
C ARG A 310 16.27 21.06 4.46
N THR A 311 15.46 20.18 3.89
CA THR A 311 14.51 20.49 2.83
C THR A 311 13.10 20.17 3.28
N GLU A 312 12.22 21.17 3.21
CA GLU A 312 10.81 20.95 3.52
C GLU A 312 10.10 20.22 2.39
N LEU A 313 9.40 19.15 2.76
CA LEU A 313 8.57 18.37 1.88
C LEU A 313 7.26 19.11 1.64
N VAL A 314 6.99 19.41 0.38
CA VAL A 314 5.69 19.89 -0.10
C VAL A 314 5.14 18.86 -1.06
N PHE A 315 3.95 18.34 -0.75
CA PHE A 315 3.27 17.40 -1.63
C PHE A 315 2.52 18.17 -2.73
N PRO A 316 2.72 17.84 -4.01
CA PRO A 316 1.86 18.34 -5.07
C PRO A 316 0.49 17.64 -4.99
N LEU A 317 -0.44 18.02 -5.88
CA LEU A 317 -1.62 17.20 -6.13
C LEU A 317 -1.17 15.84 -6.67
N MET A 318 -1.59 14.76 -6.02
CA MET A 318 -1.18 13.40 -6.37
C MET A 318 -2.41 12.51 -6.57
N PRO A 319 -3.09 12.61 -7.74
CA PRO A 319 -4.20 11.72 -8.04
C PRO A 319 -3.74 10.25 -8.02
N VAL A 320 -4.54 9.39 -7.40
CA VAL A 320 -4.33 7.95 -7.28
C VAL A 320 -5.02 7.26 -8.44
N THR A 321 -4.28 6.40 -9.14
CA THR A 321 -4.84 5.51 -10.17
C THR A 321 -5.17 4.17 -9.56
N ILE A 322 -6.41 3.71 -9.74
CA ILE A 322 -6.90 2.41 -9.29
C ILE A 322 -7.01 1.51 -10.52
N LYS A 323 -6.36 0.35 -10.45
CA LYS A 323 -6.08 -0.53 -11.59
C LYS A 323 -7.20 -1.56 -11.77
N THR A 324 -8.36 -1.07 -12.18
CA THR A 324 -9.53 -1.90 -12.52
C THR A 324 -9.79 -1.81 -14.02
N PRO A 325 -9.07 -2.53 -14.92
CA PRO A 325 -9.28 -2.45 -16.37
C PRO A 325 -10.74 -2.56 -16.86
N ALA A 326 -11.63 -3.22 -16.11
CA ALA A 326 -13.07 -3.26 -16.41
C ALA A 326 -13.71 -1.86 -16.40
N LEU A 327 -13.24 -1.00 -15.50
CA LEU A 327 -13.55 0.42 -15.41
C LEU A 327 -12.37 1.14 -14.76
N PRO A 328 -11.40 1.66 -15.54
CA PRO A 328 -10.26 2.37 -14.97
C PRO A 328 -10.71 3.55 -14.11
N VAL A 329 -10.09 3.76 -12.95
CA VAL A 329 -10.46 4.88 -12.07
C VAL A 329 -9.24 5.73 -11.70
N VAL A 330 -9.41 7.05 -11.71
CA VAL A 330 -8.44 8.01 -11.17
C VAL A 330 -9.15 8.91 -10.17
N VAL A 331 -8.59 9.05 -8.97
CA VAL A 331 -9.18 9.84 -7.89
C VAL A 331 -8.17 10.81 -7.30
N ALA A 332 -8.56 12.06 -7.16
CA ALA A 332 -7.95 13.03 -6.27
C ALA A 332 -8.97 13.36 -5.17
N ALA A 333 -8.87 12.69 -4.04
CA ALA A 333 -9.82 12.85 -2.94
C ALA A 333 -9.65 14.22 -2.28
N PRO A 334 -10.75 14.92 -1.91
CA PRO A 334 -10.67 16.13 -1.11
C PRO A 334 -10.07 15.85 0.27
N ALA A 335 -9.64 16.90 0.97
CA ALA A 335 -9.17 16.76 2.34
C ALA A 335 -10.29 16.15 3.23
N PRO A 336 -9.98 15.17 4.10
CA PRO A 336 -10.96 14.58 5.00
C PRO A 336 -11.66 15.65 5.85
N GLY A 337 -12.98 15.58 5.94
CA GLY A 337 -13.78 16.53 6.72
C GLY A 337 -14.04 17.88 6.04
N LEU A 338 -13.52 18.10 4.83
CA LEU A 338 -13.86 19.28 4.04
C LEU A 338 -15.33 19.25 3.64
N ALA A 339 -16.06 20.30 3.97
CA ALA A 339 -17.44 20.49 3.53
C ALA A 339 -17.49 20.73 2.02
N GLY A 340 -18.49 20.16 1.36
CA GLY A 340 -18.67 20.26 -0.08
C GLY A 340 -19.52 19.15 -0.64
N GLN A 341 -19.68 19.15 -1.96
CA GLN A 341 -20.54 18.22 -2.67
C GLN A 341 -19.88 17.71 -3.94
N TRP A 342 -20.17 16.44 -4.26
CA TRP A 342 -19.82 15.86 -5.54
C TRP A 342 -20.83 16.29 -6.60
N GLN A 343 -20.33 16.84 -7.70
CA GLN A 343 -21.11 17.20 -8.87
C GLN A 343 -20.58 16.43 -10.07
N SER A 344 -21.47 15.97 -10.96
CA SER A 344 -21.07 15.35 -12.21
C SER A 344 -21.17 16.37 -13.34
N SER A 345 -20.07 16.63 -14.04
CA SER A 345 -20.06 17.50 -15.22
C SER A 345 -20.45 16.72 -16.48
N GLU A 346 -20.12 15.43 -16.52
CA GLU A 346 -20.48 14.46 -17.55
C GLU A 346 -20.31 13.03 -17.00
N ALA A 347 -20.91 12.03 -17.65
CA ALA A 347 -20.77 10.63 -17.26
C ALA A 347 -19.30 10.22 -17.22
N GLY A 348 -18.83 9.73 -16.08
CA GLY A 348 -17.43 9.38 -15.86
C GLY A 348 -16.53 10.50 -15.32
N VAL A 349 -17.07 11.69 -15.06
CA VAL A 349 -16.36 12.80 -14.38
C VAL A 349 -17.20 13.30 -13.21
N TRP A 350 -16.59 13.28 -12.03
CA TRP A 350 -17.12 13.91 -10.83
C TRP A 350 -16.10 14.87 -10.26
N GLN A 351 -16.57 16.04 -9.87
CA GLN A 351 -15.77 17.08 -9.24
C GLN A 351 -16.33 17.31 -7.83
N PHE A 352 -15.45 17.40 -6.85
CA PHE A 352 -15.84 17.79 -5.51
C PHE A 352 -15.64 19.30 -5.38
N ALA A 353 -16.73 20.04 -5.19
CA ALA A 353 -16.70 21.48 -4.96
C ALA A 353 -16.99 21.77 -3.49
N ASP A 354 -16.23 22.67 -2.89
CA ASP A 354 -16.55 23.19 -1.55
C ASP A 354 -17.69 24.23 -1.59
N ASP A 355 -18.02 24.78 -0.42
CA ASP A 355 -19.11 25.76 -0.27
C ASP A 355 -18.85 27.08 -1.01
N GLU A 356 -17.60 27.37 -1.39
CA GLU A 356 -17.22 28.54 -2.20
C GLU A 356 -17.24 28.23 -3.70
N GLY A 357 -17.55 26.98 -4.08
CA GLY A 357 -17.56 26.52 -5.47
C GLY A 357 -16.19 26.19 -6.04
N HIS A 358 -15.15 26.15 -5.20
CA HIS A 358 -13.81 25.76 -5.64
C HIS A 358 -13.71 24.24 -5.75
N GLN A 359 -13.12 23.74 -6.85
CA GLN A 359 -12.86 22.32 -7.01
C GLN A 359 -11.71 21.89 -6.09
N ARG A 360 -12.01 20.98 -5.15
CA ARG A 360 -11.06 20.46 -4.15
C ARG A 360 -10.71 18.98 -4.36
N GLY A 361 -11.34 18.34 -5.34
CA GLY A 361 -11.08 16.96 -5.71
C GLY A 361 -11.79 16.54 -6.99
N PHE A 362 -11.46 15.37 -7.51
CA PHE A 362 -12.16 14.78 -8.66
C PHE A 362 -12.10 13.25 -8.65
N VAL A 363 -13.03 12.63 -9.36
CA VAL A 363 -13.03 11.21 -9.73
C VAL A 363 -13.26 11.11 -11.24
N LEU A 364 -12.50 10.25 -11.90
CA LEU A 364 -12.62 9.93 -13.32
C LEU A 364 -12.76 8.43 -13.47
N THR A 365 -13.72 7.97 -14.28
CA THR A 365 -13.91 6.56 -14.61
C THR A 365 -13.78 6.31 -16.12
N GLY A 366 -13.50 5.06 -16.50
CA GLY A 366 -13.50 4.63 -17.89
C GLY A 366 -12.49 5.39 -18.77
N LYS A 367 -12.95 5.78 -19.98
CA LYS A 367 -12.14 6.54 -20.94
C LYS A 367 -11.79 7.95 -20.44
N LEU A 368 -12.58 8.49 -19.51
CA LEU A 368 -12.38 9.86 -19.01
C LEU A 368 -11.23 9.98 -18.00
N THR A 369 -10.64 8.86 -17.59
CA THR A 369 -9.35 8.85 -16.88
C THR A 369 -8.23 9.56 -17.66
N SER A 370 -8.35 9.65 -18.99
CA SER A 370 -7.46 10.45 -19.85
C SER A 370 -7.50 11.95 -19.54
N LYS A 371 -8.60 12.49 -18.97
CA LYS A 371 -8.74 13.89 -18.54
C LYS A 371 -8.02 14.22 -17.24
N ARG A 372 -7.24 13.30 -16.67
CA ARG A 372 -6.49 13.51 -15.41
C ARG A 372 -5.73 14.83 -15.39
N ALA A 373 -4.99 15.15 -16.45
CA ALA A 373 -4.16 16.35 -16.49
C ALA A 373 -4.99 17.65 -16.54
N GLU A 374 -6.11 17.63 -17.25
CA GLU A 374 -7.07 18.74 -17.32
C GLU A 374 -7.68 18.98 -15.93
N GLN A 375 -8.25 17.94 -15.32
CA GLN A 375 -8.92 18.03 -14.03
C GLN A 375 -7.96 18.37 -12.88
N SER A 376 -6.71 17.94 -12.96
CA SER A 376 -5.68 18.29 -11.97
C SER A 376 -5.37 19.79 -11.94
N LYS A 377 -5.52 20.50 -13.07
CA LYS A 377 -5.29 21.97 -13.12
C LYS A 377 -6.41 22.78 -12.47
N LEU A 378 -7.59 22.18 -12.34
CA LEU A 378 -8.76 22.82 -11.75
C LEU A 378 -8.79 22.69 -10.22
N VAL A 379 -8.03 21.75 -9.65
CA VAL A 379 -8.01 21.53 -8.21
C VAL A 379 -7.20 22.62 -7.50
N ILE A 380 -7.81 23.22 -6.50
CA ILE A 380 -7.17 24.14 -5.56
C ILE A 380 -6.84 23.35 -4.28
N LEU A 381 -5.57 23.34 -3.87
CA LEU A 381 -5.05 22.57 -2.74
C LEU A 381 -5.25 23.26 -1.39
#